data_AF-A0A8H5S202-F1
#
_entry.id   AF-A0A8H5S202-F1
#
_cell.length_a   1.000
_cell.length_b   1.000
_cell.length_c   1.000
_cell.angle_alpha   90.00
_cell.angle_beta   90.00
_cell.angle_gamma   90.00
#
_symmetry.space_group_name_H-M   'P 1'
#
loop_
_entity.id
_entity.type
_entity.pdbx_description
1 polymer ?
#
loop_
_entity_poly.entity_id
_entity_poly.type
_entity_poly.pdbx_seq_one_letter_code
_entity_poly.pdbx_strand_id
1 'polypeptide(L)'
;MKDQYIQSRNASGSGAVKLCGKYGDLHIAAGDLNDPEAILQQPDRAILSKTGIFLAQAHGPTEVSDANGLIDAAARNGIPYFVYSSVDRGGRELSDKDPSYCKTFSDKFLI
;
A
#
# COMPACT_ATOMS: atom_id res chain seq x y z
N MET A 1 21.80 -1.84 -4.41
CA MET A 1 20.89 -0.75 -3.99
C MET A 1 19.52 -1.36 -3.73
N LYS A 2 18.73 -0.78 -2.82
CA LYS A 2 17.34 -1.22 -2.62
C LYS A 2 16.47 -0.29 -3.45
N ASP A 3 15.96 -0.79 -4.58
CA ASP A 3 15.02 -0.03 -5.41
C ASP A 3 13.74 0.22 -4.60
N GLN A 4 13.41 1.49 -4.40
CA GLN A 4 12.26 1.90 -3.61
C GLN A 4 11.27 2.64 -4.51
N TYR A 5 10.04 2.15 -4.52
CA TYR A 5 8.94 2.72 -5.30
C TYR A 5 7.95 3.36 -4.34
N ILE A 6 7.60 4.62 -4.58
CA ILE A 6 6.59 5.35 -3.82
C ILE A 6 5.37 5.56 -4.73
N GLN A 7 4.22 5.07 -4.30
CA GLN A 7 2.97 5.30 -5.02
C GLN A 7 2.55 6.77 -4.90
N SER A 8 2.14 7.36 -6.03
CA SER A 8 1.54 8.70 -6.05
C SER A 8 0.52 8.83 -7.18
N ARG A 9 -0.62 9.46 -6.91
CA ARG A 9 -1.58 9.87 -7.95
C ARG A 9 -1.06 11.04 -8.80
N ASN A 10 -0.03 11.74 -8.35
CA ASN A 10 0.57 12.86 -9.06
C ASN A 10 2.10 12.84 -8.90
N ALA A 11 2.80 12.34 -9.91
CA ALA A 11 4.26 12.23 -9.90
C ALA A 11 4.99 13.58 -9.97
N SER A 12 4.34 14.64 -10.46
CA SER A 12 4.88 16.01 -10.48
C SER A 12 4.38 16.87 -9.30
N GLY A 13 3.64 16.27 -8.37
CA GLY A 13 3.17 16.96 -7.17
C GLY A 13 4.33 17.40 -6.27
N SER A 14 4.12 18.46 -5.49
CA SER A 14 5.16 19.05 -4.63
C SER A 14 5.77 18.05 -3.63
N GLY A 15 4.99 17.09 -3.14
CA GLY A 15 5.47 16.01 -2.28
C GLY A 15 6.42 15.04 -3.00
N ALA A 16 6.05 14.60 -4.21
CA ALA A 16 6.86 13.70 -5.03
C ALA A 16 8.19 14.37 -5.44
N VAL A 17 8.13 15.62 -5.90
CA VAL A 17 9.32 16.41 -6.24
C VAL A 17 10.27 16.57 -5.05
N LYS A 18 9.73 16.88 -3.86
CA LYS A 18 10.54 16.98 -2.64
C LYS A 18 11.16 15.65 -2.23
N LEU A 19 10.44 14.53 -2.37
CA LEU A 19 10.95 13.19 -2.06
C LEU A 19 12.12 12.82 -2.99
N CYS A 20 11.94 12.95 -4.31
CA CYS A 20 13.01 12.67 -5.28
C CYS A 20 14.21 13.62 -5.13
N GLY A 21 13.97 14.89 -4.80
CA GLY A 21 15.05 15.84 -4.54
C GLY A 21 15.85 15.54 -3.27
N LYS A 22 15.22 14.90 -2.27
CA LYS A 22 15.85 14.52 -1.00
C LYS A 22 16.57 13.17 -1.08
N TYR A 23 16.02 12.23 -1.86
CA TYR A 23 16.52 10.86 -1.98
C TYR A 23 16.71 10.53 -3.46
N GLY A 24 17.97 10.40 -3.88
CA GLY A 24 18.32 10.17 -5.30
C GLY A 24 17.96 8.78 -5.84
N ASP A 25 17.76 7.79 -4.97
CA ASP A 25 17.50 6.38 -5.32
C ASP A 25 16.01 5.99 -5.14
N LEU A 26 15.08 6.95 -5.27
CA LEU A 26 13.63 6.70 -5.20
C LEU A 26 13.00 6.79 -6.58
N HIS A 27 12.08 5.87 -6.85
CA HIS A 27 11.22 5.88 -8.02
C HIS A 27 9.79 6.24 -7.61
N ILE A 28 9.11 7.06 -8.40
CA ILE A 28 7.67 7.31 -8.21
C ILE A 28 6.91 6.34 -9.11
N ALA A 29 6.10 5.47 -8.50
CA ALA A 29 5.12 4.65 -9.21
C ALA A 29 3.81 5.44 -9.32
N ALA A 30 3.57 6.04 -10.48
CA ALA A 30 2.40 6.88 -10.70
C ALA A 30 1.15 6.02 -10.88
N GLY A 31 0.09 6.23 -10.10
CA GLY A 31 -1.12 5.42 -10.24
C GLY A 31 -2.12 5.65 -9.12
N ASP A 32 -3.22 4.91 -9.15
CA ASP A 32 -4.27 4.93 -8.14
C ASP A 32 -4.48 3.51 -7.60
N LEU A 33 -4.90 3.38 -6.34
CA LEU A 33 -5.11 2.07 -5.73
C LEU A 33 -6.32 1.33 -6.30
N ASN A 34 -7.20 2.03 -7.04
CA ASN A 34 -8.25 1.40 -7.83
C ASN A 34 -7.74 0.68 -9.10
N ASP A 35 -6.48 0.88 -9.48
CA ASP A 35 -5.79 0.16 -10.57
C ASP A 35 -4.39 -0.30 -10.10
N PRO A 36 -4.33 -1.31 -9.22
CA PRO A 36 -3.07 -1.77 -8.64
C PRO A 36 -2.15 -2.41 -9.68
N GLU A 37 -2.67 -2.95 -10.78
CA GLU A 37 -1.85 -3.51 -11.86
C GLU A 37 -1.02 -2.45 -12.55
N ALA A 38 -1.59 -1.28 -12.83
CA ALA A 38 -0.84 -0.17 -13.42
C ALA A 38 0.33 0.28 -12.53
N ILE A 39 0.19 0.17 -11.21
CA ILE A 39 1.28 0.44 -10.25
C ILE A 39 2.34 -0.67 -10.33
N LEU A 40 1.94 -1.94 -10.27
CA LEU A 40 2.87 -3.08 -10.22
C LEU A 40 3.57 -3.38 -11.56
N GLN A 41 3.11 -2.81 -12.67
CA GLN A 41 3.76 -2.91 -13.98
C GLN A 41 4.90 -1.91 -14.19
N GLN A 42 5.06 -0.91 -13.33
CA GLN A 42 6.12 0.09 -13.45
C GLN A 42 7.51 -0.39 -12.98
N PRO A 43 7.62 -1.15 -11.88
CA PRO A 43 8.87 -1.83 -11.55
C PRO A 43 9.20 -2.95 -12.54
N ASP A 44 10.47 -3.32 -12.63
CA ASP A 44 10.89 -4.50 -13.38
C ASP A 44 10.25 -5.76 -12.78
N ARG A 45 9.61 -6.59 -13.61
CA ARG A 45 9.03 -7.88 -13.18
C ARG A 45 10.04 -8.77 -12.47
N ALA A 46 11.32 -8.69 -12.83
CA ALA A 46 12.39 -9.47 -12.21
C ALA A 46 12.56 -9.16 -10.71
N ILE A 47 12.21 -7.93 -10.28
CA ILE A 47 12.36 -7.53 -8.87
C ILE A 47 11.13 -7.89 -8.01
N LEU A 48 9.94 -8.07 -8.60
CA LEU A 48 8.69 -8.28 -7.85
C LEU A 48 8.77 -9.46 -6.88
N SER A 49 9.40 -10.57 -7.28
CA SER A 49 9.64 -11.75 -6.42
C SER A 49 10.54 -11.50 -5.21
N LYS A 50 11.21 -10.36 -5.13
CA LYS A 50 12.09 -9.91 -4.04
C LYS A 50 11.56 -8.64 -3.36
N THR A 51 10.39 -8.15 -3.79
CA THR A 51 9.77 -6.92 -3.29
C THR A 51 8.92 -7.20 -2.07
N GLY A 52 8.79 -6.21 -1.20
CA GLY A 52 7.73 -6.15 -0.19
C GLY A 52 6.89 -4.90 -0.41
N ILE A 53 5.59 -4.98 -0.15
CA ILE A 53 4.69 -3.83 -0.18
C ILE A 53 4.42 -3.39 1.25
N PHE A 54 4.49 -2.08 1.50
CA PHE A 54 3.97 -1.44 2.70
C PHE A 54 2.73 -0.62 2.32
N LEU A 55 1.60 -0.92 2.96
CA LEU A 55 0.34 -0.23 2.71
C LEU A 55 -0.14 0.48 3.98
N ALA A 56 -0.29 1.81 3.87
CA ALA A 56 -0.95 2.63 4.87
C ALA A 56 -1.97 3.53 4.17
N GLN A 57 -3.23 3.45 4.60
CA GLN A 57 -4.33 4.18 3.99
C GLN A 57 -5.01 5.10 4.99
N ALA A 58 -5.42 6.26 4.49
CA ALA A 58 -6.42 7.08 5.13
C ALA A 58 -7.80 6.43 4.96
N HIS A 59 -8.68 6.68 5.93
CA HIS A 59 -10.05 6.20 5.85
C HIS A 59 -10.80 6.81 4.67
N GLY A 60 -11.56 5.98 3.96
CA GLY A 60 -12.34 6.41 2.81
C GLY A 60 -13.33 5.35 2.35
N PRO A 61 -14.27 5.70 1.45
CA PRO A 61 -15.29 4.79 0.96
C PRO A 61 -14.72 3.57 0.21
N THR A 62 -13.50 3.68 -0.30
CA THR A 62 -12.81 2.63 -1.07
C THR A 62 -11.67 1.96 -0.30
N GLU A 63 -11.46 2.28 0.99
CA GLU A 63 -10.30 1.81 1.76
C GLU A 63 -10.16 0.27 1.70
N VAL A 64 -11.25 -0.46 1.93
CA VAL A 64 -11.27 -1.93 1.92
C VAL A 64 -11.09 -2.49 0.50
N SER A 65 -11.81 -1.96 -0.49
CA SER A 65 -11.72 -2.44 -1.87
C SER A 65 -10.35 -2.21 -2.48
N ASP A 66 -9.74 -1.05 -2.19
CA ASP A 66 -8.43 -0.65 -2.68
C ASP A 66 -7.32 -1.50 -2.04
N ALA A 67 -7.41 -1.75 -0.73
CA ALA A 67 -6.49 -2.65 -0.03
C ALA A 67 -6.54 -4.07 -0.61
N ASN A 68 -7.74 -4.65 -0.68
CA ASN A 68 -7.92 -6.02 -1.17
C ASN A 68 -7.49 -6.15 -2.63
N GLY A 69 -7.80 -5.16 -3.47
CA GLY A 69 -7.34 -5.12 -4.85
C GLY A 69 -5.81 -5.12 -4.95
N LEU A 70 -5.11 -4.35 -4.12
CA LEU A 70 -3.65 -4.33 -4.09
C LEU A 70 -3.06 -5.64 -3.54
N ILE A 71 -3.66 -6.23 -2.51
CA ILE A 71 -3.24 -7.53 -1.94
C ILE A 71 -3.37 -8.63 -3.00
N ASP A 72 -4.51 -8.70 -3.69
CA ASP A 72 -4.76 -9.67 -4.76
C ASP A 72 -3.80 -9.48 -5.92
N ALA A 73 -3.54 -8.23 -6.34
CA ALA A 73 -2.57 -7.94 -7.38
C ALA A 73 -1.14 -8.31 -6.97
N ALA A 74 -0.77 -8.07 -5.71
CA ALA A 74 0.53 -8.44 -5.17
C ALA A 74 0.71 -9.96 -5.16
N ALA A 75 -0.30 -10.70 -4.69
CA ALA A 75 -0.31 -12.16 -4.69
C ALA A 75 -0.20 -12.73 -6.12
N ARG A 76 -0.99 -12.20 -7.07
CA ARG A 76 -0.93 -12.61 -8.48
C ARG A 76 0.41 -12.34 -9.15
N ASN A 77 1.11 -11.29 -8.74
CA ASN A 77 2.44 -10.92 -9.25
C ASN A 77 3.60 -11.56 -8.46
N GLY A 78 3.30 -12.46 -7.50
CA GLY A 78 4.31 -13.23 -6.77
C GLY A 78 5.13 -12.40 -5.78
N ILE A 79 4.56 -11.31 -5.25
CA ILE A 79 5.22 -10.48 -4.23
C ILE A 79 5.16 -11.23 -2.88
N PRO A 80 6.30 -11.57 -2.27
CA PRO A 80 6.36 -12.45 -1.11
C PRO A 80 5.95 -11.81 0.23
N TYR A 81 6.03 -10.49 0.35
CA TYR A 81 5.79 -9.79 1.61
C TYR A 81 4.79 -8.65 1.45
N PHE A 82 3.79 -8.63 2.32
CA PHE A 82 2.83 -7.54 2.43
C PHE A 82 2.74 -7.10 3.88
N VAL A 83 3.06 -5.84 4.13
CA VAL A 83 2.99 -5.21 5.45
C VAL A 83 1.87 -4.18 5.42
N TYR A 84 0.80 -4.47 6.15
CA TYR A 84 -0.36 -3.60 6.24
C TYR A 84 -0.38 -2.83 7.57
N SER A 85 -0.53 -1.51 7.50
CA SER A 85 -0.71 -0.65 8.66
C SER A 85 -2.17 -0.62 9.09
N SER A 86 -2.54 -1.56 9.96
CA SER A 86 -3.83 -1.56 10.65
C SER A 86 -3.88 -0.50 11.76
N VAL A 87 -4.75 -0.67 12.74
CA VAL A 87 -4.88 0.18 13.94
C VAL A 87 -4.99 -0.70 15.18
N ASP A 88 -4.80 -0.13 16.37
CA ASP A 88 -5.12 -0.82 17.63
C ASP A 88 -6.64 -0.76 17.88
N ARG A 89 -7.30 -1.91 18.12
CA ARG A 89 -8.75 -2.00 18.46
C ARG A 89 -9.01 -2.55 19.86
N GLY A 90 -8.06 -2.44 20.77
CA GLY A 90 -8.19 -2.91 22.15
C GLY A 90 -7.07 -3.86 22.59
N GLY A 91 -5.87 -3.65 22.07
CA GLY A 91 -4.68 -4.44 22.31
C GLY A 91 -4.73 -5.82 21.67
N ARG A 92 -3.76 -6.65 22.07
CA ARG A 92 -3.57 -8.03 21.59
C ARG A 92 -4.80 -8.93 21.78
N GLU A 93 -5.63 -8.64 22.79
CA GLU A 93 -6.74 -9.53 23.16
C GLU A 93 -8.00 -9.34 22.31
N LEU A 94 -8.22 -8.12 21.79
CA LEU A 94 -9.44 -7.74 21.08
C LEU A 94 -9.22 -7.47 19.60
N SER A 95 -8.04 -6.96 19.22
CA SER A 95 -7.79 -6.51 17.85
C SER A 95 -7.99 -7.61 16.80
N ASP A 96 -7.74 -8.87 17.15
CA ASP A 96 -7.80 -9.98 16.21
C ASP A 96 -9.17 -10.68 16.17
N LYS A 97 -10.16 -10.22 16.94
CA LYS A 97 -11.43 -10.95 17.15
C LYS A 97 -12.63 -10.32 16.47
N ASP A 98 -12.78 -9.01 16.59
CA ASP A 98 -13.99 -8.31 16.15
C ASP A 98 -13.70 -6.92 15.57
N PRO A 99 -14.57 -6.44 14.66
CA PRO A 99 -14.51 -5.06 14.20
C PRO A 99 -14.90 -4.10 15.32
N SER A 100 -14.22 -2.96 15.37
CA SER A 100 -14.59 -1.86 16.28
C SER A 100 -15.90 -1.19 15.83
N TYR A 101 -16.67 -0.63 16.76
CA TYR A 101 -17.81 0.23 16.42
C TYR A 101 -17.38 1.51 15.69
N CYS A 102 -16.13 1.94 15.85
CA CYS A 102 -15.56 3.06 15.11
C CYS A 102 -15.31 2.62 13.67
N LYS A 103 -16.11 3.12 12.72
CA LYS A 103 -16.06 2.72 11.30
C LYS A 103 -14.64 2.75 10.72
N THR A 104 -13.89 3.81 11.02
CA THR A 104 -12.50 3.97 10.56
C THR A 104 -11.57 2.85 11.04
N PHE A 105 -11.87 2.21 12.18
CA PHE A 105 -11.08 1.11 12.71
C PHE A 105 -11.67 -0.24 12.28
N SER A 106 -12.99 -0.34 12.14
CA SER A 106 -13.68 -1.52 11.59
C SER A 106 -13.16 -1.88 10.21
N ASP A 107 -13.02 -0.91 9.31
CA ASP A 107 -12.61 -1.17 7.93
C ASP A 107 -11.19 -1.78 7.88
N LYS A 108 -10.33 -1.43 8.83
CA LYS A 108 -8.97 -1.99 8.97
C LYS A 108 -8.91 -3.43 9.49
N PHE A 109 -10.00 -3.95 10.02
CA PHE A 109 -10.15 -5.37 10.38
C PHE A 109 -10.60 -6.23 9.19
N LEU A 110 -11.24 -5.61 8.18
CA LEU A 110 -11.77 -6.29 7.00
C LEU A 110 -10.74 -6.43 5.86
N ILE A 111 -9.52 -5.96 6.08
CA ILE A 111 -8.35 -6.03 5.20
C ILE A 111 -7.40 -7.07 5.78
#